data_AF-A0AAE4RDS4-F1
#
_entry.id   AF-A0AAE4RDS4-F1
#
_cell.length_a   1.000
_cell.length_b   1.000
_cell.length_c   1.000
_cell.angle_alpha   90.00
_cell.angle_beta   90.00
_cell.angle_gamma   90.00
#
_symmetry.space_group_name_H-M   'P 1'
#
loop_
_entity.id
_entity.type
_entity.pdbx_description
1 polymer ?
#
loop_
_entity_poly.entity_id
_entity_poly.type
_entity_poly.pdbx_seq_one_letter_code
_entity_poly.pdbx_strand_id
1 'polypeptide(L)' 'MANTQEGTVIFLQSHPVWAAAQRRERERSEAMRRHPSFRTRQRAAVSGNAVIPLIRNFKAYSSTNTPA' A
#
# COMPACT_ATOMS: atom_id res chain seq x y z
N MET A 1 28.14 -27.21 18.37
CA MET A 1 27.40 -26.91 17.13
C MET A 1 25.99 -26.50 17.53
N ALA A 2 25.75 -25.20 17.73
CA ALA A 2 24.46 -24.68 18.19
C ALA A 2 23.72 -24.05 17.01
N ASN A 3 22.80 -24.81 16.42
CA ASN A 3 21.77 -24.24 15.55
C ASN A 3 20.45 -24.98 15.78
N THR A 4 19.94 -24.89 17.00
CA THR A 4 18.58 -25.30 17.33
C THR A 4 17.65 -24.15 16.94
N GLN A 5 17.33 -24.04 15.65
CA GLN A 5 16.27 -23.14 15.18
C GLN A 5 14.92 -23.78 15.51
N GLU A 6 14.48 -23.66 16.76
CA GLU A 6 13.13 -24.01 17.22
C GLU A 6 12.08 -22.97 16.80
N GLY A 7 12.24 -22.38 15.62
CA GLY A 7 11.30 -21.41 15.06
C GLY A 7 10.39 -22.08 14.04
N THR A 8 9.07 -22.06 14.24
CA THR A 8 8.12 -22.46 13.20
C THR A 8 8.28 -21.55 11.99
N VAL A 9 8.82 -22.07 10.90
CA VAL A 9 8.95 -21.34 9.63
C VAL A 9 7.56 -21.22 9.00
N ILE A 10 6.90 -20.09 9.24
CA ILE A 10 5.61 -19.79 8.60
C ILE A 10 5.88 -19.22 7.22
N PHE A 11 5.67 -20.03 6.19
CA PHE A 11 5.67 -19.55 4.81
C PHE A 11 4.44 -18.68 4.58
N LEU A 12 4.64 -17.36 4.51
CA LEU A 12 3.57 -16.37 4.32
C LEU A 12 2.70 -16.69 3.10
N GLN A 13 3.30 -17.22 2.03
CA GLN A 13 2.59 -17.53 0.79
C GLN A 13 1.62 -18.71 0.88
N SER A 14 1.85 -19.67 1.79
CA SER A 14 0.94 -20.80 2.02
C SER A 14 -0.07 -20.53 3.14
N HIS A 15 -0.01 -19.35 3.77
CA HIS A 15 -0.86 -19.05 4.91
C HIS A 15 -2.29 -18.67 4.46
N PRO A 16 -3.34 -19.29 5.01
CA PRO A 16 -4.72 -19.02 4.58
C PRO A 16 -5.14 -17.57 4.79
N VAL A 17 -4.65 -16.92 5.85
CA VAL A 17 -4.88 -15.48 6.10
C VAL A 17 -4.25 -14.62 4.99
N TRP A 18 -3.09 -14.99 4.46
CA TRP A 18 -2.46 -14.26 3.37
C TRP A 18 -3.25 -14.41 2.07
N ALA A 19 -3.75 -15.62 1.78
CA ALA A 19 -4.63 -15.85 0.64
C ALA A 19 -5.95 -15.04 0.75
N ALA A 20 -6.53 -14.95 1.94
CA ALA A 20 -7.72 -14.14 2.20
C ALA A 20 -7.45 -12.64 2.04
N ALA A 21 -6.31 -12.14 2.56
CA ALA A 21 -5.88 -10.76 2.39
C ALA A 21 -5.67 -10.42 0.90
N GLN A 22 -5.06 -11.34 0.14
CA GLN A 22 -4.84 -11.16 -1.28
C GLN A 22 -6.15 -11.09 -2.09
N ARG A 23 -7.15 -11.89 -1.73
CA ARG A 23 -8.50 -11.80 -2.32
C ARG A 23 -9.14 -10.44 -2.03
N ARG A 24 -9.12 -9.99 -0.77
CA ARG A 24 -9.66 -8.70 -0.37
C ARG A 24 -8.99 -7.54 -1.11
N GLU A 25 -7.68 -7.60 -1.31
CA GLU A 25 -6.96 -6.55 -2.04
C GLU A 25 -7.36 -6.51 -3.52
N ARG A 26 -7.58 -7.68 -4.15
CA ARG A 26 -8.12 -7.76 -5.52
C ARG A 26 -9.52 -7.16 -5.62
N GLU A 27 -10.43 -7.53 -4.72
CA GLU A 27 -11.80 -6.99 -4.67
C GLU A 27 -11.79 -5.47 -4.50
N ARG A 28 -10.97 -4.96 -3.58
CA ARG A 28 -10.80 -3.52 -3.36
C ARG A 28 -10.26 -2.82 -4.61
N SER A 29 -9.25 -3.40 -5.25
CA SER A 29 -8.67 -2.87 -6.50
C SER A 29 -9.69 -2.81 -7.62
N GLU A 30 -10.54 -3.83 -7.76
CA GLU A 30 -11.63 -3.84 -8.74
C GLU A 30 -12.71 -2.81 -8.42
N ALA A 31 -13.10 -2.69 -7.15
CA ALA A 31 -14.03 -1.65 -6.72
C ALA A 31 -13.48 -0.24 -7.03
N MET A 32 -12.19 -0.03 -6.78
CA MET A 32 -11.50 1.22 -7.12
C MET A 32 -11.43 1.46 -8.63
N ARG A 33 -11.23 0.41 -9.45
CA ARG A 33 -11.25 0.54 -10.91
C ARG A 33 -12.58 1.06 -11.47
N ARG A 34 -13.70 0.68 -10.84
CA ARG A 34 -15.03 1.17 -11.23
C ARG A 34 -15.29 2.61 -10.77
N HIS A 35 -14.49 3.12 -9.82
CA HIS A 35 -14.69 4.45 -9.25
C HIS A 35 -14.36 5.57 -10.26
N PRO A 36 -15.19 6.62 -10.38
CA PRO A 36 -14.97 7.69 -11.35
C PRO A 36 -13.63 8.42 -11.16
N SER A 37 -13.17 8.64 -9.93
CA SER A 37 -11.86 9.27 -9.68
C SER A 37 -10.68 8.46 -10.22
N PHE A 38 -10.78 7.12 -10.22
CA PHE A 38 -9.78 6.24 -10.79
C PHE A 38 -9.82 6.29 -12.32
N ARG A 39 -11.02 6.26 -12.93
CA ARG A 39 -11.18 6.40 -14.39
C ARG A 39 -10.66 7.75 -14.89
N THR A 40 -10.89 8.84 -14.15
CA THR A 40 -10.34 10.17 -14.49
C THR A 40 -8.82 10.19 -14.41
N ARG A 41 -8.22 9.61 -13.36
CA ARG A 41 -6.75 9.46 -13.27
C ARG A 41 -6.18 8.58 -14.38
N GLN A 42 -6.84 7.48 -14.72
CA GLN A 42 -6.41 6.58 -15.78
C GLN A 42 -6.47 7.29 -17.15
N ARG A 43 -7.55 8.03 -17.44
CA ARG A 43 -7.65 8.82 -18.68
C ARG A 43 -6.57 9.90 -18.76
N ALA A 44 -6.29 10.60 -17.66
CA ALA A 44 -5.22 11.59 -17.60
C ALA A 44 -3.82 10.97 -17.79
N ALA A 45 -3.58 9.77 -17.24
CA ALA A 45 -2.33 9.02 -17.45
C ALA A 45 -2.18 8.52 -18.90
N VAL A 46 -3.27 8.13 -19.56
CA VAL A 46 -3.28 7.72 -20.97
C VAL A 46 -3.13 8.90 -21.93
N SER A 47 -3.63 10.10 -21.57
CA SER A 47 -3.49 11.32 -22.38
C SER A 47 -2.09 11.95 -22.33
N GLY A 48 -1.07 11.24 -21.84
CA GLY A 48 0.33 11.68 -21.84
C GLY A 48 0.64 12.84 -20.88
N ASN A 49 -0.37 13.39 -20.20
CA ASN A 49 -0.16 14.43 -19.22
C ASN A 49 0.12 13.73 -17.89
N ALA A 50 1.41 13.58 -17.55
CA ALA A 50 1.84 12.94 -16.33
C ALA A 50 1.03 13.51 -15.16
N VAL A 51 0.17 12.69 -14.56
CA VAL A 51 -0.48 13.02 -13.29
C VAL A 51 0.65 12.97 -12.28
N ILE A 52 1.39 14.08 -12.15
CA ILE A 52 2.35 14.27 -11.07
C ILE A 52 1.49 14.13 -9.81
N PRO A 53 1.66 13.05 -9.01
CA PRO A 53 1.03 13.04 -7.70
C PRO A 53 1.55 14.32 -7.05
N LEU A 54 0.66 15.25 -6.73
CA LEU A 54 1.01 16.44 -5.98
C LEU A 54 1.59 15.92 -4.66
N ILE A 55 2.90 15.74 -4.61
CA ILE A 55 3.65 15.41 -3.40
C ILE A 55 3.44 16.66 -2.57
N ARG A 56 2.40 16.63 -1.74
CA ARG A 56 2.20 17.65 -0.72
C ARG A 56 3.36 17.46 0.21
N ASN A 57 4.40 18.27 0.02
CA ASN A 57 5.49 18.39 0.95
C ASN A 57 4.90 18.97 2.24
N PHE A 58 4.31 18.11 3.07
CA PHE A 58 4.03 18.46 4.44
C PHE A 58 5.40 18.70 5.06
N LYS A 59 5.72 19.96 5.28
CA LYS A 59 6.94 20.36 5.97
C LYS A 59 6.83 19.79 7.39
N ALA A 60 7.41 18.62 7.60
CA ALA A 60 7.52 18.04 8.93
C ALA A 60 8.46 18.94 9.72
N TYR A 61 7.90 19.78 10.58
CA TYR A 61 8.70 20.52 11.56
C TYR A 61 9.12 19.52 12.63
N SER A 62 10.41 19.18 12.70
CA SER A 62 10.99 18.37 13.77
C SER A 62 11.11 19.18 15.08
N SER A 63 10.03 19.83 15.51
CA SER A 63 10.05 20.58 16.76
C SER A 63 9.73 19.63 17.91
N THR A 64 10.74 19.27 18.68
CA THR A 64 10.59 18.63 20.01
C THR A 64 10.35 19.66 21.11
N ASN A 65 10.10 20.94 20.79
CA ASN A 65 9.90 22.00 21.78
C ASN A 65 8.42 22.28 22.01
N THR A 66 7.67 21.28 22.48
CA THR A 66 6.37 21.53 23.12
C THR A 66 6.61 21.54 24.63
N PRO A 67 6.64 22.71 25.31
CA PRO A 67 6.71 22.73 26.77
C PRO A 67 5.39 22.20 27.35
N ALA A 68 5.53 21.43 28.43
CA ALA A 68 4.45 20.77 29.17
C ALA A 68 3.53 21.76 29.90
#